data_AF-A0A923VM26-F1
#
_entry.id   AF-A0A923VM26-F1
#
_cell.length_a   1.000
_cell.length_b   1.000
_cell.length_c   1.000
_cell.angle_alpha   90.00
_cell.angle_beta   90.00
_cell.angle_gamma   90.00
#
_symmetry.space_group_name_H-M   'P 1'
#
loop_
_entity.id
_entity.type
_entity.pdbx_description
1 polymer ?
#
loop_
_entity_poly.entity_id
_entity_poly.type
_entity_poly.pdbx_seq_one_letter_code
_entity_poly.pdbx_strand_id
1 'polypeptide(L)'
;MKKIFYSALFIVALSSCDSVLKSAGTIGRDILSTPTTDEASGGLKEALKQGVSNGVNLLNAKGGFNNSSLYRIFLPPEAVNIEKKLRAIGLGAEVDKVIVTMNEGAESAVAEAKPIFVNAITQMSFQDAMGILTGGKGSATNYLKNSTTAALIEAFKPKVQVALDKVGFTKNWSDLVNTYNKIATVQKLNPDLNGYITGQAVTALFQQV
;
A
#
# COMPACT_ATOMS: atom_id res chain seq x y z
N MET A 1 58.32 55.20 21.86
CA MET A 1 58.56 55.42 23.32
C MET A 1 57.19 55.61 23.95
N LYS A 2 56.65 54.86 24.92
CA LYS A 2 57.09 53.85 25.87
C LYS A 2 55.91 52.87 26.12
N LYS A 3 56.23 51.68 26.62
CA LYS A 3 55.35 50.54 26.95
C LYS A 3 54.56 50.75 28.26
N ILE A 4 53.64 49.80 28.53
CA ILE A 4 53.17 49.20 29.83
C ILE A 4 51.64 49.34 29.99
N PHE A 5 50.80 48.31 29.81
CA PHE A 5 50.46 47.09 30.60
C PHE A 5 49.25 47.26 31.54
N TYR A 6 48.57 46.12 31.84
CA TYR A 6 47.35 45.84 32.63
C TYR A 6 46.05 45.72 31.78
N SER A 7 45.57 44.52 31.42
CA SER A 7 44.98 43.45 32.26
C SER A 7 43.61 43.83 32.83
N ALA A 8 42.53 43.36 32.19
CA ALA A 8 41.31 42.95 32.87
C ALA A 8 40.46 42.08 31.93
N LEU A 9 40.60 40.78 32.15
CA LEU A 9 39.80 39.66 31.70
C LEU A 9 38.32 39.87 32.12
N PHE A 10 37.42 40.09 31.16
CA PHE A 10 35.98 40.13 31.41
C PHE A 10 35.41 38.70 31.30
N ILE A 11 35.57 37.91 32.36
CA ILE A 11 34.81 36.67 32.56
C ILE A 11 33.42 37.10 33.04
N VAL A 12 32.44 37.04 32.15
CA VAL A 12 31.02 37.08 32.53
C VAL A 12 30.68 35.74 33.15
N ALA A 13 30.44 35.77 34.45
CA ALA A 13 29.99 34.64 35.25
C ALA A 13 28.58 34.21 34.82
N LEU A 14 28.48 33.02 34.23
CA LEU A 14 27.25 32.23 34.14
C LEU A 14 27.12 31.44 35.45
N SER A 15 26.49 32.04 36.47
CA SER A 15 26.29 31.40 37.80
C SER A 15 24.81 31.17 38.14
N SER A 16 23.95 31.00 37.13
CA SER A 16 22.50 30.78 37.33
C SER A 16 21.97 29.44 36.79
N CYS A 17 22.82 28.54 36.29
CA CYS A 17 22.39 27.21 35.82
C CYS A 17 22.43 26.08 36.86
N ASP A 18 22.95 26.29 38.08
CA ASP A 18 23.07 25.19 39.06
C ASP A 18 21.71 24.83 39.71
N SER A 19 20.83 25.82 39.92
CA SER A 19 19.53 25.60 40.59
C SER A 19 18.47 24.96 39.68
N VAL A 20 18.55 25.18 38.36
CA VAL A 20 17.58 24.63 37.39
C VAL A 20 17.98 23.22 36.96
N LEU A 21 19.28 22.88 36.92
CA LEU A 21 19.70 21.52 36.60
C LEU A 21 19.43 20.51 37.74
N LYS A 22 19.45 20.94 39.00
CA LYS A 22 19.10 20.07 40.14
C LYS A 22 17.60 19.82 40.30
N SER A 23 16.75 20.74 39.82
CA SER A 23 15.30 20.52 39.72
C SER A 23 14.91 19.79 38.43
N ALA A 24 15.67 19.94 37.33
CA ALA A 24 15.48 19.18 36.09
C ALA A 24 16.00 17.73 36.15
N GLY A 25 16.97 17.42 37.03
CA GLY A 25 17.49 16.06 37.21
C GLY A 25 16.51 15.09 37.87
N THR A 26 15.53 15.60 38.62
CA THR A 26 14.48 14.79 39.28
C THR A 26 13.12 14.90 38.57
N ILE A 27 12.85 16.01 37.86
CA ILE A 27 11.59 16.20 37.12
C ILE A 27 11.70 15.72 35.65
N GLY A 28 12.91 15.67 35.07
CA GLY A 28 13.11 15.29 33.66
C GLY A 28 13.22 13.78 33.38
N ARG A 29 13.31 12.93 34.41
CA ARG A 29 13.37 11.47 34.23
C ARG A 29 12.01 10.77 34.22
N ASP A 30 10.95 11.45 34.64
CA ASP A 30 9.58 10.92 34.70
C ASP A 30 8.70 11.45 33.54
N ILE A 31 9.25 12.32 32.69
CA ILE A 31 8.55 12.88 31.51
C ILE A 31 8.98 12.17 30.21
N LEU A 32 10.00 11.32 30.26
CA LEU A 32 10.32 10.37 29.19
C LEU A 32 9.96 8.94 29.63
N SER A 33 8.73 8.76 30.08
CA SER A 33 8.17 7.44 30.33
C SER A 33 8.26 6.65 29.04
N THR A 34 9.01 5.54 29.05
CA THR A 34 8.86 4.50 28.02
C THR A 34 7.37 4.22 27.89
N PRO A 35 6.78 4.33 26.69
CA PRO A 35 5.35 4.11 26.51
C PRO A 35 4.95 2.81 27.20
N THR A 36 3.84 2.84 27.95
CA THR A 36 3.27 1.60 28.45
C THR A 36 2.97 0.70 27.26
N THR A 37 2.98 -0.61 27.48
CA THR A 37 2.76 -1.57 26.40
C THR A 37 1.39 -1.37 25.72
N ASP A 38 0.41 -0.87 26.46
CA ASP A 38 -0.93 -0.54 25.94
C ASP A 38 -0.89 0.72 25.05
N GLU A 39 -0.20 1.78 25.48
CA GLU A 39 0.03 2.99 24.67
C GLU A 39 0.81 2.68 23.39
N ALA A 40 1.82 1.80 23.47
CA ALA A 40 2.58 1.35 22.31
C ALA A 40 1.68 0.60 21.31
N SER A 41 0.77 -0.26 21.79
CA SER A 41 -0.20 -0.96 20.92
C SER A 41 -1.20 0.01 20.29
N GLY A 42 -1.67 1.01 21.03
CA GLY A 42 -2.58 2.05 20.53
C GLY A 42 -1.92 2.91 19.46
N GLY A 43 -0.69 3.37 19.72
CA GLY A 43 0.10 4.13 18.76
C GLY A 43 0.37 3.36 17.47
N LEU A 44 0.70 2.06 17.57
CA LEU A 44 0.85 1.19 16.41
C LEU A 44 -0.45 1.11 15.59
N LYS A 45 -1.60 0.88 16.23
CA LYS A 45 -2.89 0.78 15.54
C LYS A 45 -3.22 2.08 14.80
N GLU A 46 -3.02 3.23 15.43
CA GLU A 46 -3.26 4.52 14.77
C GLU A 46 -2.30 4.76 13.60
N ALA A 47 -1.01 4.46 13.77
CA ALA A 47 -0.05 4.54 12.67
C ALA A 47 -0.44 3.65 11.49
N LEU A 48 -0.88 2.40 11.76
CA LEU A 48 -1.35 1.48 10.72
C LEU A 48 -2.61 1.97 10.03
N LYS A 49 -3.58 2.53 10.77
CA LYS A 49 -4.79 3.10 10.17
C LYS A 49 -4.45 4.23 9.19
N GLN A 50 -3.50 5.09 9.56
CA GLN A 50 -3.06 6.19 8.70
C GLN A 50 -2.27 5.67 7.49
N GLY A 51 -1.32 4.75 7.70
CA GLY A 51 -0.54 4.13 6.63
C GLY A 51 -1.43 3.46 5.57
N VAL A 52 -2.37 2.62 6.04
CA VAL A 52 -3.38 2.01 5.18
C VAL A 52 -4.22 3.07 4.47
N SER A 53 -4.74 4.07 5.18
CA SER A 53 -5.58 5.08 4.54
C SER A 53 -4.83 5.80 3.42
N ASN A 54 -3.55 6.10 3.62
CA ASN A 54 -2.71 6.75 2.62
C ASN A 54 -2.46 5.83 1.41
N GLY A 55 -2.09 4.57 1.64
CA GLY A 55 -1.86 3.59 0.58
C GLY A 55 -3.11 3.31 -0.26
N VAL A 56 -4.26 3.17 0.40
CA VAL A 56 -5.57 3.01 -0.26
C VAL A 56 -5.91 4.24 -1.08
N ASN A 57 -5.75 5.45 -0.53
CA ASN A 57 -6.04 6.69 -1.24
C ASN A 57 -5.16 6.88 -2.48
N LEU A 58 -3.87 6.51 -2.41
CA LEU A 58 -2.96 6.61 -3.54
C LEU A 58 -3.39 5.72 -4.71
N LEU A 59 -3.75 4.47 -4.40
CA LEU A 59 -4.15 3.49 -5.41
C LEU A 59 -5.59 3.68 -5.92
N ASN A 60 -6.48 4.22 -5.09
CA ASN A 60 -7.85 4.55 -5.49
C ASN A 60 -7.94 5.82 -6.34
N ALA A 61 -6.95 6.72 -6.25
CA ALA A 61 -6.94 7.94 -7.04
C ALA A 61 -7.07 7.63 -8.54
N LYS A 62 -7.73 8.54 -9.28
CA LYS A 62 -7.87 8.40 -10.73
C LYS A 62 -6.49 8.29 -11.38
N GLY A 63 -6.24 7.19 -12.09
CA GLY A 63 -4.94 6.90 -12.68
C GLY A 63 -3.89 6.36 -11.70
N GLY A 64 -4.27 6.04 -10.46
CA GLY A 64 -3.40 5.44 -9.46
C GLY A 64 -2.83 4.08 -9.89
N PHE A 65 -3.56 3.39 -10.77
CA PHE A 65 -3.05 2.23 -11.50
C PHE A 65 -2.62 2.63 -12.91
N ASN A 66 -3.51 3.25 -13.68
CA ASN A 66 -3.30 3.43 -15.12
C ASN A 66 -2.04 4.28 -15.43
N ASN A 67 -1.73 5.29 -14.62
CA ASN A 67 -0.57 6.17 -14.83
C ASN A 67 0.67 5.73 -14.03
N SER A 68 0.57 4.66 -13.23
CA SER A 68 1.65 4.17 -12.40
C SER A 68 2.55 3.21 -13.18
N SER A 69 3.86 3.48 -13.24
CA SER A 69 4.81 2.53 -13.81
C SER A 69 4.97 1.25 -12.99
N LEU A 70 4.54 1.27 -11.72
CA LEU A 70 4.69 0.15 -10.80
C LEU A 70 3.40 -0.66 -10.64
N TYR A 71 2.24 0.01 -10.67
CA TYR A 71 0.95 -0.61 -10.38
C TYR A 71 0.06 -0.80 -11.60
N ARG A 72 0.46 -0.28 -12.78
CA ARG A 72 -0.30 -0.51 -14.00
C ARG A 72 -0.43 -2.00 -14.27
N ILE A 73 -1.67 -2.47 -14.32
CA ILE A 73 -2.04 -3.84 -14.64
C ILE A 73 -2.05 -3.97 -16.15
N PHE A 74 -1.15 -4.79 -16.66
CA PHE A 74 -1.16 -5.22 -18.05
C PHE A 74 -1.98 -6.49 -18.22
N LEU A 75 -2.22 -6.88 -19.48
CA LEU A 75 -2.78 -8.19 -19.77
C LEU A 75 -1.97 -9.30 -19.08
N PRO A 76 -2.61 -10.43 -18.73
CA PRO A 76 -1.91 -11.56 -18.15
C PRO A 76 -0.67 -11.94 -18.98
N PRO A 77 0.48 -12.30 -18.37
CA PRO A 77 1.71 -12.61 -19.09
C PRO A 77 1.54 -13.65 -20.21
N GLU A 78 0.63 -14.60 -20.01
CA GLU A 78 0.27 -15.61 -20.99
C GLU A 78 -0.36 -15.03 -22.27
N ALA A 79 -0.98 -13.84 -22.20
CA ALA A 79 -1.68 -13.19 -23.30
C ALA A 79 -0.81 -12.25 -24.14
N VAL A 80 0.46 -12.06 -23.79
CA VAL A 80 1.39 -11.14 -24.49
C VAL A 80 1.48 -11.44 -25.99
N ASN A 81 1.45 -12.72 -26.37
CA ASN A 81 1.50 -13.11 -27.78
C ASN A 81 0.22 -12.74 -28.55
N ILE A 82 -0.94 -12.80 -27.89
CA ILE A 82 -2.21 -12.37 -28.48
C ILE A 82 -2.22 -10.86 -28.61
N GLU A 83 -1.78 -10.15 -27.59
CA GLU A 83 -1.65 -8.69 -27.62
C GLU A 83 -0.86 -8.22 -28.83
N LYS A 84 0.34 -8.80 -29.04
CA LYS A 84 1.21 -8.50 -30.20
C LYS A 84 0.51 -8.72 -31.53
N LYS A 85 -0.22 -9.84 -31.68
CA LYS A 85 -0.96 -10.16 -32.91
C LYS A 85 -2.11 -9.20 -33.16
N LEU A 86 -2.89 -8.88 -32.13
CA LEU A 86 -3.99 -7.90 -32.22
C LEU A 86 -3.46 -6.52 -32.63
N ARG A 87 -2.36 -6.08 -32.03
CA ARG A 87 -1.69 -4.83 -32.43
C ARG A 87 -1.21 -4.86 -33.88
N ALA A 88 -0.61 -5.97 -34.33
CA ALA A 88 -0.10 -6.11 -35.69
C ALA A 88 -1.17 -6.04 -36.79
N ILE A 89 -2.42 -6.39 -36.47
CA ILE A 89 -3.57 -6.31 -37.39
C ILE A 89 -4.36 -5.01 -37.24
N GLY A 90 -3.84 -4.03 -36.49
CA GLY A 90 -4.45 -2.70 -36.33
C GLY A 90 -5.39 -2.56 -35.13
N LEU A 91 -5.58 -3.59 -34.31
CA LEU A 91 -6.47 -3.56 -33.13
C LEU A 91 -5.77 -3.09 -31.84
N GLY A 92 -4.74 -2.26 -31.97
CA GLY A 92 -3.97 -1.80 -30.82
C GLY A 92 -4.75 -0.86 -29.90
N ALA A 93 -5.61 -0.01 -30.46
CA ALA A 93 -6.43 0.92 -29.69
C ALA A 93 -7.46 0.19 -28.80
N GLU A 94 -8.02 -0.92 -29.29
CA GLU A 94 -8.94 -1.78 -28.55
C GLU A 94 -8.23 -2.44 -27.38
N VAL A 95 -7.01 -2.95 -27.61
CA VAL A 95 -6.15 -3.50 -26.54
C VAL A 95 -5.86 -2.44 -25.48
N ASP A 96 -5.52 -1.22 -25.89
CA ASP A 96 -5.23 -0.14 -24.94
C ASP A 96 -6.46 0.25 -24.12
N LYS A 97 -7.64 0.32 -24.75
CA LYS A 97 -8.91 0.58 -24.07
C LYS A 97 -9.22 -0.49 -23.01
N VAL A 98 -8.92 -1.74 -23.32
CA VAL A 98 -9.06 -2.86 -22.38
C VAL A 98 -8.15 -2.66 -21.18
N ILE A 99 -6.86 -2.42 -21.41
CA ILE A 99 -5.89 -2.21 -20.34
C ILE A 99 -6.35 -1.05 -19.45
N VAL A 100 -6.77 0.08 -20.03
CA VAL A 100 -7.32 1.20 -19.26
C VAL A 100 -8.48 0.77 -18.38
N THR A 101 -9.44 0.01 -18.93
CA THR A 101 -10.63 -0.45 -18.18
C THR A 101 -10.27 -1.42 -17.06
N MET A 102 -9.28 -2.29 -17.27
CA MET A 102 -8.76 -3.19 -16.23
C MET A 102 -8.21 -2.39 -15.04
N ASN A 103 -7.45 -1.32 -15.33
CA ASN A 103 -6.85 -0.46 -14.32
C ASN A 103 -7.92 0.38 -13.60
N GLU A 104 -8.90 0.94 -14.31
CA GLU A 104 -10.05 1.63 -13.69
C GLU A 104 -10.87 0.70 -12.78
N GLY A 105 -11.00 -0.58 -13.16
CA GLY A 105 -11.61 -1.61 -12.34
C GLY A 105 -10.85 -1.87 -11.05
N ALA A 106 -9.52 -1.95 -11.12
CA ALA A 106 -8.67 -2.06 -9.94
C ALA A 106 -8.74 -0.82 -9.04
N GLU A 107 -8.67 0.39 -9.61
CA GLU A 107 -8.83 1.67 -8.88
C GLU A 107 -10.15 1.70 -8.11
N SER A 108 -11.25 1.32 -8.77
CA SER A 108 -12.58 1.26 -8.18
C SER A 108 -12.70 0.21 -7.08
N ALA A 109 -12.06 -0.95 -7.24
CA ALA A 109 -12.07 -2.02 -6.25
C ALA A 109 -11.33 -1.63 -4.97
N VAL A 110 -10.21 -0.91 -5.09
CA VAL A 110 -9.41 -0.47 -3.95
C VAL A 110 -10.19 0.44 -2.99
N ALA A 111 -11.26 1.12 -3.46
CA ALA A 111 -12.15 1.90 -2.60
C ALA A 111 -12.70 1.10 -1.41
N GLU A 112 -12.93 -0.19 -1.60
CA GLU A 112 -13.54 -1.09 -0.61
C GLU A 112 -12.55 -1.54 0.49
N ALA A 113 -11.24 -1.27 0.31
CA ALA A 113 -10.20 -1.83 1.18
C ALA A 113 -10.15 -1.18 2.56
N LYS A 114 -10.41 0.12 2.65
CA LYS A 114 -10.25 0.91 3.88
C LYS A 114 -11.04 0.33 5.07
N PRO A 115 -12.36 0.05 4.98
CA PRO A 115 -13.10 -0.51 6.12
C PRO A 115 -12.60 -1.90 6.52
N ILE A 116 -12.15 -2.72 5.57
CA ILE A 116 -11.64 -4.07 5.83
C ILE A 116 -10.35 -4.00 6.67
N PHE A 117 -9.41 -3.15 6.26
CA PHE A 117 -8.17 -2.95 7.01
C PHE A 117 -8.39 -2.31 8.37
N VAL A 118 -9.23 -1.27 8.45
CA VAL A 118 -9.54 -0.60 9.73
C VAL A 118 -10.17 -1.59 10.71
N ASN A 119 -11.04 -2.48 10.25
CA ASN A 119 -11.61 -3.53 11.07
C ASN A 119 -10.52 -4.49 11.58
N ALA A 120 -9.65 -5.01 10.71
CA ALA A 120 -8.55 -5.90 11.11
C ALA A 120 -7.61 -5.23 12.13
N ILE A 121 -7.25 -3.96 11.94
CA ILE A 121 -6.40 -3.21 12.87
C ILE A 121 -7.12 -3.00 14.21
N THR A 122 -8.42 -2.76 14.19
CA THR A 122 -9.21 -2.59 15.43
C THR A 122 -9.25 -3.89 16.22
N GLN A 123 -9.47 -5.03 15.54
CA GLN A 123 -9.50 -6.37 16.12
C GLN A 123 -8.13 -6.94 16.49
N MET A 124 -7.03 -6.27 16.13
CA MET A 124 -5.66 -6.69 16.44
C MET A 124 -5.48 -6.88 17.94
N SER A 125 -5.02 -8.06 18.33
CA SER A 125 -4.73 -8.37 19.72
C SER A 125 -3.44 -7.69 20.19
N PHE A 126 -3.24 -7.63 21.50
CA PHE A 126 -1.99 -7.15 22.07
C PHE A 126 -0.79 -7.99 21.60
N GLN A 127 -0.94 -9.31 21.50
CA GLN A 127 0.11 -10.21 21.05
C GLN A 127 0.49 -9.96 19.58
N ASP A 128 -0.49 -9.72 18.73
CA ASP A 128 -0.25 -9.36 17.32
C ASP A 128 0.52 -8.04 17.21
N ALA A 129 0.09 -7.02 17.97
CA ALA A 129 0.76 -5.72 18.01
C ALA A 129 2.23 -5.85 18.46
N MET A 130 2.49 -6.64 19.51
CA MET A 130 3.85 -6.90 19.98
C MET A 130 4.67 -7.68 18.93
N GLY A 131 4.05 -8.65 18.26
CA GLY A 131 4.66 -9.37 17.15
C GLY A 131 5.06 -8.46 16.00
N ILE A 132 4.26 -7.44 15.68
CA ILE A 132 4.59 -6.43 14.67
C ILE A 132 5.76 -5.55 15.13
N LEU A 133 5.75 -5.06 16.38
CA LEU A 133 6.81 -4.21 16.92
C LEU A 133 8.18 -4.91 16.96
N THR A 134 8.18 -6.22 17.25
CA THR A 134 9.41 -7.02 17.42
C THR A 134 9.82 -7.80 16.17
N GLY A 135 8.90 -8.04 15.22
CA GLY A 135 9.13 -8.89 14.04
C GLY A 135 9.89 -8.22 12.89
N GLY A 136 10.14 -6.91 12.95
CA GLY A 136 10.90 -6.19 11.95
C GLY A 136 10.13 -5.91 10.65
N LYS A 137 10.88 -5.65 9.56
CA LYS A 137 10.33 -5.14 8.29
C LYS A 137 9.31 -6.11 7.68
N GLY A 138 8.13 -5.57 7.35
CA GLY A 138 7.05 -6.32 6.69
C GLY A 138 6.11 -7.07 7.64
N SER A 139 6.36 -7.06 8.96
CA SER A 139 5.49 -7.74 9.93
C SER A 139 4.05 -7.21 9.92
N ALA A 140 3.88 -5.89 9.83
CA ALA A 140 2.58 -5.25 9.71
C ALA A 140 1.85 -5.65 8.42
N THR A 141 2.53 -5.55 7.27
CA THR A 141 2.00 -5.97 5.97
C THR A 141 1.58 -7.43 5.97
N ASN A 142 2.41 -8.32 6.54
CA ASN A 142 2.12 -9.75 6.64
C ASN A 142 0.91 -10.03 7.52
N TYR A 143 0.80 -9.36 8.67
CA TYR A 143 -0.39 -9.44 9.52
C TYR A 143 -1.63 -9.06 8.71
N LEU A 144 -1.65 -7.86 8.14
CA LEU A 144 -2.80 -7.37 7.36
C LEU A 144 -3.12 -8.31 6.21
N LYS A 145 -2.11 -8.83 5.49
CA LYS A 145 -2.30 -9.79 4.42
C LYS A 145 -3.02 -11.05 4.91
N ASN A 146 -2.58 -11.63 6.01
CA ASN A 146 -3.20 -12.82 6.57
C ASN A 146 -4.63 -12.54 7.06
N SER A 147 -4.87 -11.36 7.65
CA SER A 147 -6.18 -11.02 8.22
C SER A 147 -7.22 -10.55 7.19
N THR A 148 -6.80 -10.05 6.02
CA THR A 148 -7.70 -9.31 5.12
C THR A 148 -7.79 -9.84 3.70
N THR A 149 -6.84 -10.65 3.21
CA THR A 149 -6.78 -11.04 1.78
C THR A 149 -8.09 -11.64 1.27
N ALA A 150 -8.71 -12.55 2.03
CA ALA A 150 -9.96 -13.19 1.62
C ALA A 150 -11.10 -12.16 1.47
N ALA A 151 -11.29 -11.31 2.48
CA ALA A 151 -12.30 -10.26 2.48
C ALA A 151 -12.07 -9.22 1.37
N LEU A 152 -10.80 -8.87 1.10
CA LEU A 152 -10.44 -7.97 0.00
C LEU A 152 -10.81 -8.59 -1.35
N ILE A 153 -10.45 -9.85 -1.60
CA ILE A 153 -10.80 -10.55 -2.85
C ILE A 153 -12.32 -10.59 -3.03
N GLU A 154 -13.06 -10.93 -1.98
CA GLU A 154 -14.51 -10.99 -1.99
C GLU A 154 -15.14 -9.63 -2.32
N ALA A 155 -14.67 -8.56 -1.68
CA ALA A 155 -15.17 -7.20 -1.91
C ALA A 155 -14.78 -6.64 -3.29
N PHE A 156 -13.62 -7.02 -3.81
CA PHE A 156 -13.05 -6.45 -5.04
C PHE A 156 -13.66 -7.04 -6.30
N LYS A 157 -13.85 -8.37 -6.32
CA LYS A 157 -14.40 -9.09 -7.47
C LYS A 157 -15.63 -8.44 -8.11
N PRO A 158 -16.68 -8.04 -7.36
CA PRO A 158 -17.85 -7.40 -7.97
C PRO A 158 -17.54 -6.00 -8.54
N LYS A 159 -16.61 -5.25 -7.94
CA LYS A 159 -16.23 -3.90 -8.43
C LYS A 159 -15.45 -3.99 -9.73
N VAL A 160 -14.51 -4.94 -9.81
CA VAL A 160 -13.78 -5.25 -11.05
C VAL A 160 -14.74 -5.74 -12.13
N GLN A 161 -15.69 -6.63 -11.79
CA GLN A 161 -16.69 -7.12 -12.74
C GLN A 161 -17.48 -5.98 -13.38
N VAL A 162 -18.00 -5.07 -12.56
CA VAL A 162 -18.77 -3.91 -13.04
C VAL A 162 -17.95 -3.05 -14.01
N ALA A 163 -16.65 -2.86 -13.77
CA ALA A 163 -15.79 -2.12 -14.69
C ALA A 163 -15.61 -2.84 -16.03
N LEU A 164 -15.34 -4.15 -15.99
CA LEU A 164 -15.17 -4.97 -17.19
C LEU A 164 -16.46 -5.05 -18.04
N ASP A 165 -17.62 -5.04 -17.39
CA ASP A 165 -18.91 -5.11 -18.06
C ASP A 165 -19.22 -3.83 -18.88
N LYS A 166 -18.71 -2.66 -18.46
CA LYS A 166 -18.89 -1.38 -19.19
C LYS A 166 -18.35 -1.43 -20.63
N VAL A 167 -17.34 -2.25 -20.87
CA VAL A 167 -16.70 -2.39 -22.19
C VAL A 167 -17.06 -3.72 -22.86
N GLY A 168 -17.94 -4.52 -22.26
CA GLY A 168 -18.34 -5.83 -22.76
C GLY A 168 -17.17 -6.82 -22.86
N PHE A 169 -16.05 -6.53 -22.18
CA PHE A 169 -14.80 -7.23 -22.44
C PHE A 169 -14.76 -8.61 -21.81
N THR A 170 -15.43 -8.83 -20.67
CA THR A 170 -15.41 -10.12 -19.97
C THR A 170 -15.91 -11.26 -20.87
N LYS A 171 -17.00 -11.02 -21.61
CA LYS A 171 -17.57 -12.00 -22.55
C LYS A 171 -16.64 -12.21 -23.75
N ASN A 172 -16.20 -11.12 -24.37
CA ASN A 172 -15.33 -11.18 -25.55
C ASN A 172 -13.97 -11.83 -25.24
N TRP A 173 -13.41 -11.57 -24.05
CA TRP A 173 -12.17 -12.19 -23.57
C TRP A 173 -12.34 -13.67 -23.35
N SER A 174 -13.38 -14.09 -22.63
CA SER A 174 -13.62 -15.50 -22.35
C SER A 174 -13.84 -16.30 -23.64
N ASP A 175 -14.63 -15.78 -24.58
CA ASP A 175 -14.88 -16.43 -25.88
C ASP A 175 -13.60 -16.54 -26.72
N LEU A 176 -12.79 -15.48 -26.76
CA LEU A 176 -11.50 -15.46 -27.46
C LEU A 176 -10.49 -16.44 -26.83
N VAL A 177 -10.35 -16.40 -25.50
CA VAL A 177 -9.48 -17.30 -24.74
C VAL A 177 -9.91 -18.75 -24.90
N ASN A 178 -11.21 -19.04 -24.80
CA ASN A 178 -11.73 -20.40 -24.95
C ASN A 178 -11.50 -20.95 -26.36
N THR A 179 -11.63 -20.11 -27.39
CA THR A 179 -11.33 -20.48 -28.78
C THR A 179 -9.84 -20.73 -28.98
N TYR A 180 -8.98 -19.86 -28.45
CA TYR A 180 -7.54 -20.04 -28.46
C TYR A 180 -7.12 -21.33 -27.71
N ASN A 181 -7.69 -21.57 -26.53
CA ASN A 181 -7.37 -22.73 -25.69
C ASN A 181 -7.78 -24.07 -26.30
N LYS A 182 -8.72 -24.09 -27.26
CA LYS A 182 -9.09 -25.29 -28.03
C LYS A 182 -8.00 -25.72 -29.02
N ILE A 183 -7.22 -24.77 -29.53
CA ILE A 183 -6.17 -25.01 -30.52
C ILE A 183 -4.75 -24.92 -29.94
N ALA A 184 -4.60 -24.33 -28.75
CA ALA A 184 -3.31 -24.16 -28.08
C ALA A 184 -2.80 -25.49 -27.51
N THR A 185 -1.68 -25.97 -28.04
CA THR A 185 -1.01 -27.21 -27.60
C THR A 185 0.08 -26.99 -26.56
N VAL A 186 0.55 -25.74 -26.38
CA VAL A 186 1.71 -25.43 -25.52
C VAL A 186 1.30 -24.67 -24.26
N GLN A 187 0.56 -23.57 -24.39
CA GLN A 187 0.21 -22.73 -23.25
C GLN A 187 -1.23 -22.25 -23.37
N LYS A 188 -2.04 -22.60 -22.37
CA LYS A 188 -3.42 -22.13 -22.23
C LYS A 188 -3.45 -20.79 -21.50
N LEU A 189 -4.44 -19.97 -21.84
CA LEU A 189 -4.71 -18.70 -21.19
C LEU A 189 -5.74 -18.87 -20.08
N ASN A 190 -5.62 -18.08 -19.02
CA ASN A 190 -6.66 -18.00 -18.01
C ASN A 190 -7.87 -17.19 -18.54
N PRO A 191 -9.07 -17.79 -18.62
CA PRO A 191 -10.28 -17.05 -19.02
C PRO A 191 -10.77 -16.08 -17.92
N ASP A 192 -10.38 -16.29 -16.65
CA ASP A 192 -10.83 -15.46 -15.52
C ASP A 192 -9.98 -14.18 -15.38
N LEU A 193 -10.29 -13.21 -16.25
CA LEU A 193 -9.66 -11.89 -16.18
C LEU A 193 -10.05 -11.11 -14.92
N ASN A 194 -11.27 -11.30 -14.41
CA ASN A 194 -11.73 -10.64 -13.20
C ASN A 194 -10.89 -11.08 -11.99
N GLY A 195 -10.69 -12.39 -11.83
CA GLY A 195 -9.82 -12.95 -10.79
C GLY A 195 -8.38 -12.45 -10.90
N TYR A 196 -7.83 -12.38 -12.12
CA TYR A 196 -6.50 -11.84 -12.35
C TYR A 196 -6.38 -10.38 -11.89
N ILE A 197 -7.26 -9.48 -12.35
CA ILE A 197 -7.22 -8.05 -11.99
C ILE A 197 -7.44 -7.88 -10.48
N THR A 198 -8.38 -8.62 -9.91
CA THR A 198 -8.63 -8.60 -8.46
C THR A 198 -7.36 -8.96 -7.68
N GLY A 199 -6.67 -10.04 -8.07
CA GLY A 199 -5.43 -10.46 -7.43
C GLY A 199 -4.31 -9.43 -7.57
N GLN A 200 -4.20 -8.79 -8.74
CA GLN A 200 -3.22 -7.71 -8.97
C GLN A 200 -3.53 -6.47 -8.11
N ALA A 201 -4.80 -6.06 -8.02
CA ALA A 201 -5.23 -4.94 -7.19
C ALA A 201 -4.93 -5.18 -5.70
N VAL A 202 -5.23 -6.38 -5.19
CA VAL A 202 -4.90 -6.78 -3.82
C VAL A 202 -3.38 -6.81 -3.58
N THR A 203 -2.62 -7.31 -4.55
CA THR A 203 -1.15 -7.33 -4.48
C THR A 203 -0.56 -5.92 -4.42
N ALA A 204 -1.06 -5.00 -5.26
CA ALA A 204 -0.63 -3.60 -5.28
C ALA A 204 -0.89 -2.93 -3.93
N LEU A 205 -2.03 -3.21 -3.28
CA LEU A 205 -2.31 -2.70 -1.94
C LEU A 205 -1.25 -3.12 -0.93
N PHE A 206 -0.90 -4.40 -0.87
CA PHE A 206 0.13 -4.89 0.05
C PHE A 206 1.54 -4.40 -0.26
N GLN A 207 1.79 -3.91 -1.48
CA GLN A 207 3.06 -3.23 -1.78
C GLN A 207 3.08 -1.78 -1.27
N GLN A 208 1.92 -1.19 -0.99
CA GLN A 208 1.77 0.16 -0.44
C GLN A 208 1.67 0.20 1.09
N VAL A 209 1.18 -0.87 1.72
CA VAL A 209 0.97 -0.94 3.18
C VAL A 209 2.07 -1.65 3.96
#